data_AF-A0A3B3SBX5-F1
#
_entry.id   AF-A0A3B3SBX5-F1
#
_cell.length_a   1.000
_cell.length_b   1.000
_cell.length_c   1.000
_cell.angle_alpha   90.00
_cell.angle_beta   90.00
_cell.angle_gamma   90.00
#
_symmetry.space_group_name_H-M   'P 1'
#
loop_
_entity.id
_entity.type
_entity.pdbx_description
1 polymer ?
#
loop_
_entity_poly.entity_id
_entity_poly.type
_entity_poly.pdbx_seq_one_letter_code
_entity_poly.pdbx_strand_id
1 'polypeptide(L)'
;MEKSALSSQAFMAVYDIPHPLEGREVLGSLVFSESFLESCLYVQEQDGSVSRDSHFTILTADIPRYVSWLVDECDVKLSECVQQLLKQEEETCLGVVLSAGDTALMSSSDLLTTAEEGKISFFSEGILFVHPQYGSVTLPRNLICGLKFYQGDSSRTLAALFLECKSSILPFLPFQLRSASHSLAFGLQAKSNSYRSFCAQVLPVWLRQKCDVGQIVQTVSRDQLTPEQKIMLCRLDRLCKSHAPLTTLPSGSLKVSSTAPPELEAFLQHFALSSLGQEVVQRNHLEVLFSRRETPPHQHARDCKIVMTILTGIPGSCKDNLCNFLMNLNKSYGRWMVYRPPLDRHEVFCRAHFQRYLSSLLESQMNTGLSPSKCRLLVLTPGYTDVADVVQAALAHPDPVIRDAFSLGAITACVDPLSSFMEHRYAFPKLLEQCSHGLVSNVVFTGLTQEQRHPLLKQVQQLVRAANPGAAFILAEKGAVTRNEDVELILSESSFSEPLMLTARYLLYPGLNMGKFCSGDMSPTMNHHCVTFSRPLDRLQFMARCKELKPLRPDPFCGNIYHICGRVKFSGKHYLLSV
;
A
#
# COMPACT_ATOMS: atom_id res chain seq x y z
N MET A 1 5.47 -1.25 -24.70
CA MET A 1 5.21 0.17 -24.36
C MET A 1 3.70 0.33 -24.22
N GLU A 2 3.29 1.08 -23.19
CA GLU A 2 1.95 1.68 -23.01
C GLU A 2 0.82 0.67 -22.78
N LYS A 3 0.18 0.63 -21.61
CA LYS A 3 -0.58 1.71 -20.98
C LYS A 3 -0.68 1.39 -19.49
N SER A 4 0.09 2.05 -18.63
CA SER A 4 -0.13 1.92 -17.18
C SER A 4 -1.09 2.98 -16.66
N ALA A 5 -1.08 4.19 -17.23
CA ALA A 5 -2.14 5.17 -17.07
C ALA A 5 -2.31 5.93 -18.38
N LEU A 6 -3.52 5.90 -18.94
CA LEU A 6 -3.95 6.91 -19.88
C LEU A 6 -4.50 8.06 -19.07
N SER A 7 -3.84 9.22 -19.16
CA SER A 7 -4.53 10.47 -18.84
C SER A 7 -5.63 10.64 -19.89
N SER A 8 -6.86 10.57 -19.42
CA SER A 8 -8.04 10.69 -20.24
C SER A 8 -8.73 12.00 -19.94
N GLN A 9 -9.33 12.60 -20.96
CA GLN A 9 -10.11 13.82 -20.84
C GLN A 9 -11.55 13.54 -21.25
N ALA A 10 -12.50 13.86 -20.39
CA ALA A 10 -13.90 13.95 -20.74
C ALA A 10 -14.23 15.40 -21.14
N PHE A 11 -15.01 15.57 -22.20
CA PHE A 11 -15.45 16.88 -22.70
C PHE A 11 -16.91 16.78 -23.14
N MET A 12 -17.72 17.76 -22.74
CA MET A 12 -19.10 17.91 -23.14
C MET A 12 -19.36 19.37 -23.51
N ALA A 13 -20.01 19.60 -24.64
CA ALA A 13 -20.44 20.93 -25.06
C ALA A 13 -21.90 20.89 -25.51
N VAL A 14 -22.67 21.87 -25.08
CA VAL A 14 -24.06 22.12 -25.50
C VAL A 14 -24.09 23.51 -26.12
N TYR A 15 -24.41 23.58 -27.41
CA TYR A 15 -24.45 24.83 -28.16
C TYR A 15 -25.89 25.34 -28.28
N ASP A 16 -26.01 26.63 -28.58
CA ASP A 16 -27.27 27.29 -28.95
C ASP A 16 -28.42 27.08 -27.96
N ILE A 17 -28.15 27.25 -26.66
CA ILE A 17 -29.14 27.13 -25.60
C ILE A 17 -30.21 28.22 -25.81
N PRO A 18 -31.49 27.87 -26.03
CA PRO A 18 -32.53 28.84 -26.33
C PRO A 18 -32.92 29.64 -25.09
N HIS A 19 -33.23 30.92 -25.26
CA HIS A 19 -33.74 31.76 -24.18
C HIS A 19 -35.18 31.31 -23.78
N PRO A 20 -35.43 31.01 -22.50
CA PRO A 20 -36.69 30.38 -22.06
C PRO A 20 -37.92 31.30 -22.18
N LEU A 21 -37.72 32.63 -22.19
CA LEU A 21 -38.82 33.62 -22.27
C LEU A 21 -38.99 34.19 -23.69
N GLU A 22 -37.95 34.16 -24.50
CA GLU A 22 -37.92 34.77 -25.84
C GLU A 22 -37.36 33.75 -26.81
N GLY A 23 -38.19 32.79 -27.22
CA GLY A 23 -37.79 31.57 -27.95
C GLY A 23 -37.14 31.76 -29.34
N ARG A 24 -36.68 32.99 -29.67
CA ARG A 24 -35.87 33.31 -30.85
C ARG A 24 -34.44 33.75 -30.51
N GLU A 25 -34.13 34.07 -29.26
CA GLU A 25 -32.77 34.45 -28.84
C GLU A 25 -32.00 33.26 -28.26
N VAL A 26 -30.71 33.19 -28.58
CA VAL A 26 -29.78 32.19 -28.04
C VAL A 26 -29.14 32.77 -26.78
N LEU A 27 -29.32 32.10 -25.65
CA LEU A 27 -28.72 32.47 -24.37
C LEU A 27 -27.20 32.29 -24.38
N GLY A 28 -26.70 31.24 -25.05
CA GLY A 28 -25.28 30.95 -25.16
C GLY A 28 -24.97 29.47 -25.34
N SER A 29 -23.73 29.08 -25.01
CA SER A 29 -23.25 27.68 -25.04
C SER A 29 -22.65 27.30 -23.68
N LEU A 30 -22.75 26.03 -23.32
CA LEU A 30 -22.18 25.46 -22.09
C LEU A 30 -21.09 24.46 -22.46
N VAL A 31 -19.94 24.55 -21.80
CA VAL A 31 -18.82 23.63 -21.99
C VAL A 31 -18.36 23.08 -20.63
N PHE A 32 -18.10 21.79 -20.56
CA PHE A 32 -17.57 21.08 -19.40
C PHE A 32 -16.41 20.18 -19.82
N SER A 33 -15.35 20.15 -19.03
CA SER A 33 -14.25 19.20 -19.23
C SER A 33 -13.61 18.80 -17.91
N GLU A 34 -13.23 17.52 -17.79
CA GLU A 34 -12.43 17.01 -16.67
C GLU A 34 -11.34 16.07 -17.16
N SER A 35 -10.25 16.02 -16.40
CA SER A 35 -9.13 15.10 -16.64
C SER A 35 -9.07 14.07 -15.52
N PHE A 36 -8.90 12.80 -15.90
CA PHE A 36 -8.83 11.69 -14.96
C PHE A 36 -7.74 10.68 -15.36
N LEU A 37 -7.28 9.93 -14.37
CA LEU A 37 -6.42 8.77 -14.57
C LEU A 37 -7.25 7.52 -14.31
N GLU A 38 -7.02 6.49 -15.13
CA GLU A 38 -7.59 5.16 -14.95
C GLU A 38 -6.45 4.14 -14.81
N SER A 39 -6.61 3.23 -13.86
CA SER A 39 -5.78 2.06 -13.65
C SER A 39 -6.64 0.81 -13.75
N CYS A 40 -6.11 -0.26 -14.35
CA CYS A 40 -6.84 -1.50 -14.63
C CYS A 40 -5.95 -2.71 -14.34
N LEU A 41 -6.50 -3.64 -13.56
CA LEU A 41 -5.84 -4.89 -13.15
C LEU A 41 -6.63 -6.09 -13.66
N TYR A 42 -5.91 -7.14 -14.06
CA TYR A 42 -6.51 -8.44 -14.35
C TYR A 42 -6.48 -9.30 -13.09
N VAL A 43 -7.64 -9.80 -12.70
CA VAL A 43 -7.81 -10.59 -11.48
C VAL A 43 -8.22 -12.00 -11.84
N GLN A 44 -7.50 -13.00 -11.33
CA GLN A 44 -7.89 -14.40 -11.49
C GLN A 44 -8.82 -14.81 -10.34
N GLU A 45 -10.03 -15.24 -10.71
CA GLU A 45 -11.05 -15.74 -9.80
C GLU A 45 -10.79 -17.19 -9.39
N GLN A 46 -11.50 -17.67 -8.37
CA GLN A 46 -11.31 -19.02 -7.83
C GLN A 46 -11.64 -20.13 -8.83
N ASP A 47 -12.55 -19.86 -9.78
CA ASP A 47 -12.92 -20.75 -10.87
C ASP A 47 -11.90 -20.74 -12.03
N GLY A 48 -10.86 -19.92 -11.92
CA GLY A 48 -9.82 -19.73 -12.94
C GLY A 48 -10.18 -18.71 -14.02
N SER A 49 -11.39 -18.11 -13.99
CA SER A 49 -11.76 -17.02 -14.88
C SER A 49 -10.95 -15.75 -14.59
N VAL A 50 -10.90 -14.83 -15.56
CA VAL A 50 -10.17 -13.57 -15.44
C VAL A 50 -11.15 -12.40 -15.50
N SER A 51 -11.25 -11.65 -14.42
CA SER A 51 -12.04 -10.43 -14.30
C SER A 51 -11.13 -9.18 -14.40
N ARG A 52 -11.74 -8.00 -14.54
CA ARG A 52 -11.04 -6.71 -14.54
C ARG A 52 -11.44 -5.91 -13.32
N ASP A 53 -10.45 -5.41 -12.59
CA ASP A 53 -10.62 -4.49 -11.47
C ASP A 53 -10.05 -3.13 -11.87
N SER A 54 -10.94 -2.13 -12.01
CA SER A 54 -10.58 -0.77 -12.43
C SER A 54 -10.70 0.21 -11.29
N HIS A 55 -9.79 1.17 -11.25
CA HIS A 55 -9.86 2.31 -10.34
C HIS A 55 -9.56 3.60 -11.12
N PHE A 56 -10.14 4.72 -10.68
CA PHE A 56 -9.91 6.00 -11.33
C PHE A 56 -9.80 7.11 -10.30
N THR A 57 -9.09 8.18 -10.67
CA THR A 57 -9.01 9.40 -9.89
C THR A 57 -9.14 10.61 -10.81
N ILE A 58 -9.92 11.61 -10.39
CA ILE A 58 -10.17 12.83 -11.15
C ILE A 58 -9.15 13.87 -10.71
N LEU A 59 -8.26 14.26 -11.62
CA LEU A 59 -7.17 15.20 -11.33
C LEU A 59 -7.67 16.63 -11.09
N THR A 60 -8.83 16.96 -11.63
CA THR A 60 -9.47 18.27 -11.54
C THR A 60 -10.55 18.34 -10.45
N ALA A 61 -10.67 17.32 -9.58
CA ALA A 61 -11.76 17.24 -8.60
C ALA A 61 -11.77 18.37 -7.57
N ASP A 62 -10.59 18.92 -7.25
CA ASP A 62 -10.45 20.01 -6.29
C ASP A 62 -10.68 21.41 -6.91
N ILE A 63 -10.90 21.50 -8.22
CA ILE A 63 -11.29 22.75 -8.88
C ILE A 63 -12.80 22.97 -8.62
N PRO A 64 -13.21 24.13 -8.06
CA PRO A 64 -14.62 24.43 -7.86
C PRO A 64 -15.40 24.32 -9.17
N ARG A 65 -16.43 23.46 -9.18
CA ARG A 65 -17.29 23.25 -10.37
C ARG A 65 -18.15 24.47 -10.68
N TYR A 66 -18.41 25.29 -9.68
CA TYR A 66 -19.18 26.51 -9.83
C TYR A 66 -18.48 27.68 -9.15
N VAL A 67 -18.41 28.80 -9.86
CA VAL A 67 -17.95 30.09 -9.35
C VAL A 67 -18.81 31.15 -10.03
N SER A 68 -19.27 32.15 -9.27
CA SER A 68 -19.98 33.30 -9.85
C SER A 68 -19.49 34.59 -9.21
N TRP A 69 -19.63 35.67 -9.99
CA TRP A 69 -19.33 37.02 -9.56
C TRP A 69 -20.56 37.88 -9.78
N LEU A 70 -20.77 38.83 -8.88
CA LEU A 70 -21.67 39.95 -9.16
C LEU A 70 -21.04 40.83 -10.24
N VAL A 71 -21.77 41.06 -11.34
CA VAL A 71 -21.31 41.88 -12.47
C VAL A 71 -22.20 43.11 -12.68
N ASP A 72 -23.50 43.01 -12.40
CA ASP A 72 -24.45 44.12 -12.54
C ASP A 72 -24.30 45.14 -11.39
N GLU A 73 -24.21 46.43 -11.72
CA GLU A 73 -24.17 47.51 -10.73
C GLU A 73 -25.41 47.52 -9.82
N CYS A 74 -26.58 47.14 -10.33
CA CYS A 74 -27.81 47.10 -9.55
C CYS A 74 -27.70 46.05 -8.43
N ASP A 75 -27.19 44.87 -8.76
CA ASP A 75 -26.99 43.79 -7.79
C ASP A 75 -25.93 44.18 -6.76
N VAL A 76 -24.87 44.89 -7.18
CA VAL A 76 -23.80 45.33 -6.26
C VAL A 76 -24.37 46.32 -5.25
N LYS A 77 -25.12 47.32 -5.71
CA LYS A 77 -25.78 48.32 -4.85
C LYS A 77 -26.78 47.66 -3.91
N LEU A 78 -27.51 46.64 -4.36
CA LEU A 78 -28.41 45.85 -3.51
C LEU A 78 -27.64 45.10 -2.42
N SER A 79 -26.53 44.45 -2.78
CA SER A 79 -25.69 43.74 -1.80
C SER A 79 -25.07 44.71 -0.78
N GLU A 80 -24.63 45.90 -1.21
CA GLU A 80 -24.10 46.93 -0.31
C GLU A 80 -25.20 47.46 0.63
N CYS A 81 -26.40 47.69 0.11
CA CYS A 81 -27.57 48.10 0.89
C CYS A 81 -27.90 47.08 1.98
N VAL A 82 -27.90 45.79 1.65
CA VAL A 82 -28.10 44.70 2.63
C VAL A 82 -27.01 44.70 3.71
N GLN A 83 -25.76 45.03 3.37
CA GLN A 83 -24.70 45.13 4.38
C GLN A 83 -24.87 46.34 5.31
N GLN A 84 -25.60 47.38 4.91
CA GLN A 84 -25.91 48.52 5.78
C GLN A 84 -26.83 48.13 6.95
N LEU A 85 -27.53 46.99 6.87
CA LEU A 85 -28.32 46.44 7.99
C LEU A 85 -27.46 46.20 9.24
N LEU A 86 -26.14 45.96 9.08
CA LEU A 86 -25.22 45.80 10.20
C LEU A 86 -24.92 47.12 10.95
N LYS A 87 -25.23 48.27 10.35
CA LYS A 87 -24.96 49.61 10.90
C LYS A 87 -26.20 50.27 11.48
N GLN A 88 -27.38 49.66 11.34
CA GLN A 88 -28.64 50.21 11.84
C GLN A 88 -28.82 49.83 13.31
N GLU A 89 -29.13 50.81 14.15
CA GLU A 89 -29.41 50.62 15.59
C GLU A 89 -30.87 50.21 15.84
N GLU A 90 -31.75 50.36 14.85
CA GLU A 90 -33.19 50.03 14.91
C GLU A 90 -33.50 48.60 14.43
N GLU A 91 -34.74 48.13 14.66
CA GLU A 91 -35.21 46.80 14.29
C GLU A 91 -35.23 46.66 12.75
N THR A 92 -34.34 45.82 12.20
CA THR A 92 -34.23 45.59 10.75
C THR A 92 -35.19 44.50 10.26
N CYS A 93 -35.22 44.25 8.94
CA CYS A 93 -35.96 43.12 8.37
C CYS A 93 -35.47 41.73 8.83
N LEU A 94 -34.26 41.64 9.39
CA LEU A 94 -33.73 40.43 10.04
C LEU A 94 -33.75 40.55 11.57
N GLY A 95 -34.35 41.61 12.12
CA GLY A 95 -34.39 41.92 13.55
C GLY A 95 -33.15 42.68 14.04
N VAL A 96 -32.75 42.45 15.28
CA VAL A 96 -31.61 43.14 15.92
C VAL A 96 -30.32 42.34 15.69
N VAL A 97 -29.20 43.02 15.44
CA VAL A 97 -27.88 42.39 15.28
C VAL A 97 -27.45 41.74 16.60
N LEU A 98 -27.23 40.42 16.58
CA LEU A 98 -26.73 39.67 17.74
C LEU A 98 -25.22 39.43 17.67
N SER A 99 -24.67 39.25 16.46
CA SER A 99 -23.24 39.06 16.22
C SER A 99 -22.88 39.56 14.82
N ALA A 100 -21.78 40.29 14.68
CA ALA A 100 -21.42 40.95 13.42
C ALA A 100 -20.08 40.44 12.85
N GLY A 101 -20.13 39.95 11.60
CA GLY A 101 -19.00 39.98 10.66
C GLY A 101 -17.82 39.05 10.93
N ASP A 102 -18.05 37.87 11.50
CA ASP A 102 -16.99 36.90 11.77
C ASP A 102 -16.85 35.87 10.64
N THR A 103 -15.64 35.33 10.46
CA THR A 103 -15.36 34.30 9.45
C THR A 103 -16.18 33.03 9.72
N ALA A 104 -16.83 32.51 8.67
CA ALA A 104 -17.50 31.23 8.67
C ALA A 104 -17.36 30.55 7.31
N LEU A 105 -17.46 29.23 7.35
CA LEU A 105 -17.49 28.40 6.15
C LEU A 105 -18.93 28.09 5.79
N MET A 106 -19.27 28.01 4.52
CA MET A 106 -20.60 27.63 4.04
C MET A 106 -20.50 26.45 3.07
N SER A 107 -21.46 25.54 3.14
CA SER A 107 -21.62 24.43 2.19
C SER A 107 -23.10 24.22 1.92
N SER A 108 -23.43 23.88 0.67
CA SER A 108 -24.75 23.35 0.32
C SER A 108 -24.72 21.82 0.32
N SER A 109 -25.89 21.21 0.34
CA SER A 109 -26.06 19.75 0.27
C SER A 109 -25.88 19.18 -1.13
N ASP A 110 -25.76 20.02 -2.17
CA ASP A 110 -25.50 19.56 -3.53
C ASP A 110 -24.08 18.99 -3.66
N LEU A 111 -23.96 17.82 -4.28
CA LEU A 111 -22.72 17.07 -4.41
C LEU A 111 -21.66 17.81 -5.24
N LEU A 112 -22.08 18.74 -6.08
CA LEU A 112 -21.22 19.50 -6.98
C LEU A 112 -20.63 20.77 -6.33
N THR A 113 -21.09 21.13 -5.13
CA THR A 113 -20.69 22.37 -4.47
C THR A 113 -19.44 22.18 -3.62
N THR A 114 -18.54 23.17 -3.70
CA THR A 114 -17.39 23.28 -2.80
C THR A 114 -17.78 24.07 -1.56
N ALA A 115 -17.11 23.80 -0.45
CA ALA A 115 -17.24 24.66 0.72
C ALA A 115 -16.58 26.02 0.41
N GLU A 116 -17.18 27.10 0.89
CA GLU A 116 -16.78 28.47 0.60
C GLU A 116 -16.57 29.26 1.90
N GLU A 117 -15.68 30.25 1.89
CA GLU A 117 -15.40 31.10 3.05
C GLU A 117 -16.05 32.48 2.88
N GLY A 118 -16.68 32.97 3.95
CA GLY A 118 -17.25 34.31 3.98
C GLY A 118 -17.44 34.84 5.39
N LYS A 119 -18.14 35.97 5.50
CA LYS A 119 -18.45 36.59 6.79
C LYS A 119 -19.89 36.31 7.16
N ILE A 120 -20.11 35.71 8.33
CA ILE A 120 -21.44 35.49 8.88
C ILE A 120 -21.77 36.54 9.94
N SER A 121 -23.00 37.01 9.90
CA SER A 121 -23.61 37.84 10.94
C SER A 121 -24.96 37.24 11.33
N PHE A 122 -25.21 37.19 12.63
CA PHE A 122 -26.43 36.63 13.18
C PHE A 122 -27.32 37.76 13.69
N PHE A 123 -28.60 37.70 13.34
CA PHE A 123 -29.63 38.59 13.84
C PHE A 123 -30.67 37.79 14.66
N SER A 124 -31.53 38.48 15.39
CA SER A 124 -32.61 37.82 16.14
C SER A 124 -33.54 37.02 15.24
N GLU A 125 -33.86 37.52 14.04
CA GLU A 125 -34.80 36.91 13.08
C GLU A 125 -34.13 36.45 11.77
N GLY A 126 -32.82 36.20 11.75
CA GLY A 126 -32.17 35.62 10.56
C GLY A 126 -30.65 35.61 10.56
N ILE A 127 -30.10 35.25 9.39
CA ILE A 127 -28.66 35.19 9.13
C ILE A 127 -28.33 36.05 7.91
N LEU A 128 -27.23 36.78 7.98
CA LEU A 128 -26.61 37.43 6.83
C LEU A 128 -25.24 36.80 6.59
N PHE A 129 -25.03 36.23 5.41
CA PHE A 129 -23.73 35.74 4.96
C PHE A 129 -23.23 36.59 3.81
N VAL A 130 -21.99 37.08 3.89
CA VAL A 130 -21.36 37.90 2.86
C VAL A 130 -20.20 37.12 2.25
N HIS A 131 -20.35 36.75 0.99
CA HIS A 131 -19.31 36.12 0.20
C HIS A 131 -18.54 37.18 -0.62
N PRO A 132 -17.21 37.07 -0.79
CA PRO A 132 -16.43 38.04 -1.55
C PRO A 132 -16.82 38.17 -3.03
N GLN A 133 -17.39 37.12 -3.64
CA GLN A 133 -17.62 37.09 -5.09
C GLN A 133 -19.07 37.40 -5.49
N TYR A 134 -20.04 36.77 -4.85
CA TYR A 134 -21.47 36.94 -5.15
C TYR A 134 -22.23 37.73 -4.07
N GLY A 135 -21.52 38.41 -3.18
CA GLY A 135 -22.10 39.39 -2.27
C GLY A 135 -22.92 38.77 -1.14
N SER A 136 -24.03 39.44 -0.79
CA SER A 136 -24.80 39.20 0.42
C SER A 136 -25.95 38.22 0.22
N VAL A 137 -26.02 37.20 1.08
CA VAL A 137 -27.08 36.21 1.16
C VAL A 137 -27.81 36.37 2.49
N THR A 138 -29.09 36.73 2.42
CA THR A 138 -29.96 36.88 3.59
C THR A 138 -30.82 35.63 3.77
N LEU A 139 -30.83 35.06 4.97
CA LEU A 139 -31.66 33.93 5.37
C LEU A 139 -32.58 34.35 6.52
N PRO A 140 -33.77 34.90 6.22
CA PRO A 140 -34.78 35.20 7.23
C PRO A 140 -35.27 33.95 7.95
N ARG A 141 -35.57 34.06 9.25
CA ARG A 141 -35.96 32.93 10.10
C ARG A 141 -37.30 32.32 9.71
N ASN A 142 -38.23 33.11 9.17
CA ASN A 142 -39.50 32.62 8.64
C ASN A 142 -39.35 31.66 7.43
N LEU A 143 -38.19 31.65 6.76
CA LEU A 143 -37.86 30.74 5.66
C LEU A 143 -37.08 29.49 6.11
N ILE A 144 -36.69 29.41 7.37
CA ILE A 144 -35.99 28.25 7.94
C ILE A 144 -37.05 27.29 8.51
N CYS A 145 -36.97 26.02 8.11
CA CYS A 145 -37.84 24.92 8.53
C CYS A 145 -37.24 24.06 9.64
N GLY A 146 -35.92 23.99 9.72
CA GLY A 146 -35.20 23.16 10.66
C GLY A 146 -33.83 23.73 10.94
N LEU A 147 -33.42 23.69 12.20
CA LEU A 147 -32.14 24.20 12.65
C LEU A 147 -31.48 23.20 13.60
N LYS A 148 -30.35 22.63 13.18
CA LYS A 148 -29.56 21.67 13.96
C LYS A 148 -28.17 22.24 14.20
N PHE A 149 -27.68 22.14 15.43
CA PHE A 149 -26.36 22.60 15.82
C PHE A 149 -25.51 21.41 16.30
N TYR A 150 -24.40 21.17 15.61
CA TYR A 150 -23.37 20.21 15.99
C TYR A 150 -22.20 20.96 16.62
N GLN A 151 -21.93 20.71 17.90
CA GLN A 151 -20.94 21.47 18.67
C GLN A 151 -19.49 21.00 18.46
N GLY A 152 -19.29 19.79 17.92
CA GLY A 152 -17.98 19.15 17.82
C GLY A 152 -17.56 18.46 19.12
N ASP A 153 -16.99 17.26 19.02
CA ASP A 153 -16.64 16.44 20.20
C ASP A 153 -15.29 16.84 20.84
N SER A 154 -14.55 17.79 20.25
CA SER A 154 -13.25 18.26 20.74
C SER A 154 -13.00 19.72 20.38
N SER A 155 -12.04 20.38 21.07
CA SER A 155 -11.61 21.76 20.79
C SER A 155 -10.90 21.95 19.43
N ARG A 156 -10.67 20.85 18.70
CA ARG A 156 -10.12 20.82 17.33
C ARG A 156 -11.17 20.54 16.27
N THR A 157 -12.39 20.19 16.66
CA THR A 157 -13.46 19.82 15.73
C THR A 157 -14.25 21.07 15.34
N LEU A 158 -14.57 21.20 14.05
CA LEU A 158 -15.44 22.27 13.54
C LEU A 158 -16.86 22.11 14.09
N ALA A 159 -17.45 23.19 14.61
CA ALA A 159 -18.87 23.22 14.93
C ALA A 159 -19.66 23.56 13.66
N ALA A 160 -20.85 22.99 13.48
CA ALA A 160 -21.65 23.21 12.28
C ALA A 160 -23.11 23.52 12.61
N LEU A 161 -23.65 24.53 11.96
CA LEU A 161 -25.06 24.89 11.97
C LEU A 161 -25.70 24.43 10.67
N PHE A 162 -26.61 23.46 10.74
CA PHE A 162 -27.36 22.95 9.61
C PHE A 162 -28.74 23.58 9.55
N LEU A 163 -29.07 24.14 8.39
CA LEU A 163 -30.35 24.74 8.07
C LEU A 163 -31.08 23.88 7.04
N GLU A 164 -32.35 23.65 7.29
CA GLU A 164 -33.30 23.11 6.32
C GLU A 164 -34.24 24.27 5.95
N CYS A 165 -34.25 24.73 4.70
CA CYS A 165 -34.99 25.92 4.26
C CYS A 165 -36.24 25.58 3.45
N LYS A 166 -37.22 26.49 3.43
CA LYS A 166 -38.38 26.41 2.51
C LYS A 166 -37.92 26.61 1.07
N SER A 167 -38.57 25.95 0.12
CA SER A 167 -38.30 26.08 -1.31
C SER A 167 -38.46 27.52 -1.84
N SER A 168 -39.25 28.37 -1.16
CA SER A 168 -39.41 29.78 -1.48
C SER A 168 -38.13 30.62 -1.34
N ILE A 169 -37.06 30.07 -0.73
CA ILE A 169 -35.77 30.75 -0.62
C ILE A 169 -34.93 30.66 -1.90
N LEU A 170 -35.21 29.68 -2.78
CA LEU A 170 -34.39 29.40 -3.96
C LEU A 170 -34.16 30.61 -4.88
N PRO A 171 -35.15 31.47 -5.17
CA PRO A 171 -34.94 32.64 -6.03
C PRO A 171 -33.90 33.62 -5.47
N PHE A 172 -33.75 33.64 -4.14
CA PHE A 172 -32.88 34.56 -3.41
C PHE A 172 -31.51 33.95 -3.06
N LEU A 173 -31.30 32.66 -3.37
CA LEU A 173 -30.01 32.02 -3.22
C LEU A 173 -29.20 32.09 -4.53
N PRO A 174 -27.88 32.35 -4.44
CA PRO A 174 -26.94 32.08 -5.53
C PRO A 174 -27.15 30.68 -6.08
N PHE A 175 -26.99 30.51 -7.39
CA PHE A 175 -27.35 29.26 -8.07
C PHE A 175 -26.57 28.06 -7.50
N GLN A 176 -25.32 28.27 -7.07
CA GLN A 176 -24.47 27.23 -6.48
C GLN A 176 -25.02 26.69 -5.17
N LEU A 177 -25.75 27.51 -4.41
CA LEU A 177 -26.26 27.12 -3.11
C LEU A 177 -27.62 26.42 -3.21
N ARG A 178 -28.21 26.39 -4.41
CA ARG A 178 -29.49 25.74 -4.68
C ARG A 178 -29.31 24.23 -4.71
N SER A 179 -29.87 23.54 -3.74
CA SER A 179 -29.91 22.08 -3.69
C SER A 179 -31.34 21.57 -3.65
N ALA A 180 -31.54 20.31 -4.08
CA ALA A 180 -32.85 19.66 -4.04
C ALA A 180 -33.39 19.48 -2.61
N SER A 181 -32.51 19.35 -1.61
CA SER A 181 -32.91 19.25 -0.19
C SER A 181 -32.99 20.60 0.52
N HIS A 182 -32.70 21.72 -0.17
CA HIS A 182 -32.74 23.08 0.36
C HIS A 182 -31.99 23.23 1.70
N SER A 183 -30.90 22.47 1.85
CA SER A 183 -30.12 22.42 3.07
C SER A 183 -28.79 23.13 2.92
N LEU A 184 -28.49 23.97 3.90
CA LEU A 184 -27.25 24.74 4.00
C LEU A 184 -26.56 24.41 5.33
N ALA A 185 -25.23 24.45 5.32
CA ALA A 185 -24.43 24.23 6.51
C ALA A 185 -23.43 25.39 6.68
N PHE A 186 -23.38 25.96 7.88
CA PHE A 186 -22.35 26.93 8.26
C PHE A 186 -21.37 26.30 9.25
N GLY A 187 -20.10 26.25 8.88
CA GLY A 187 -18.99 25.82 9.72
C GLY A 187 -18.43 26.99 10.54
N LEU A 188 -18.46 26.85 11.87
CA LEU A 188 -17.88 27.79 12.83
C LEU A 188 -16.68 27.13 13.51
N GLN A 189 -15.50 27.72 13.40
CA GLN A 189 -14.29 27.16 14.03
C GLN A 189 -14.39 27.28 15.56
N ALA A 190 -14.08 26.22 16.32
CA ALA A 190 -14.26 26.22 17.78
C ALA A 190 -13.54 27.36 18.53
N LYS A 191 -12.48 27.93 17.96
CA LYS A 191 -11.73 29.07 18.52
C LYS A 191 -12.12 30.43 17.95
N SER A 192 -13.00 30.48 16.96
CA SER A 192 -13.42 31.72 16.31
C SER A 192 -14.32 32.56 17.21
N ASN A 193 -14.35 33.86 16.92
CA ASN A 193 -15.33 34.77 17.52
C ASN A 193 -16.76 34.37 17.13
N SER A 194 -16.99 33.93 15.89
CA SER A 194 -18.31 33.49 15.43
C SER A 194 -18.88 32.34 16.27
N TYR A 195 -18.07 31.35 16.61
CA TYR A 195 -18.49 30.26 17.51
C TYR A 195 -18.83 30.78 18.92
N ARG A 196 -17.97 31.62 19.49
CA ARG A 196 -18.17 32.17 20.84
C ARG A 196 -19.43 33.04 20.92
N SER A 197 -19.60 33.95 19.96
CA SER A 197 -20.75 34.83 19.84
C SER A 197 -22.02 34.04 19.57
N PHE A 198 -21.96 33.00 18.74
CA PHE A 198 -23.10 32.12 18.49
C PHE A 198 -23.58 31.43 19.78
N CYS A 199 -22.68 30.78 20.53
CA CYS A 199 -23.05 30.10 21.77
C CYS A 199 -23.51 31.06 22.88
N ALA A 200 -22.89 32.24 23.00
CA ALA A 200 -23.17 33.17 24.10
C ALA A 200 -24.36 34.11 23.85
N GLN A 201 -24.55 34.57 22.61
CA GLN A 201 -25.48 35.65 22.27
C GLN A 201 -26.63 35.18 21.38
N VAL A 202 -26.37 34.29 20.42
CA VAL A 202 -27.37 33.88 19.41
C VAL A 202 -28.23 32.72 19.91
N LEU A 203 -27.58 31.64 20.37
CA LEU A 203 -28.24 30.42 20.80
C LEU A 203 -29.29 30.66 21.92
N PRO A 204 -29.04 31.48 22.96
CA PRO A 204 -30.04 31.73 24.01
C PRO A 204 -31.28 32.48 23.49
N VAL A 205 -31.10 33.42 22.55
CA VAL A 205 -32.21 34.20 21.96
C VAL A 205 -33.08 33.28 21.10
N TRP A 206 -32.43 32.50 20.24
CA TRP A 206 -33.10 31.57 19.33
C TRP A 206 -33.76 30.36 20.02
N LEU A 207 -33.34 30.03 21.26
CA LEU A 207 -34.00 29.03 22.10
C LEU A 207 -35.22 29.59 22.86
N ARG A 208 -35.24 30.90 23.16
CA ARG A 208 -36.35 31.56 23.91
C ARG A 208 -37.52 31.94 23.02
N GLN A 209 -37.27 32.20 21.74
CA GLN A 209 -38.32 32.50 20.76
C GLN A 209 -39.12 31.24 20.44
N LYS A 210 -40.28 31.08 21.07
CA LYS A 210 -41.30 30.12 20.63
C LYS A 210 -42.03 30.71 19.42
N CYS A 211 -41.79 30.19 18.22
CA CYS A 211 -42.72 30.36 17.11
C CYS A 211 -43.87 29.36 17.24
N ASP A 212 -45.07 29.74 16.78
CA ASP A 212 -46.28 28.90 16.71
C ASP A 212 -46.11 27.62 15.84
N VAL A 213 -44.95 27.47 15.19
CA VAL A 213 -44.56 26.34 14.34
C VAL A 213 -43.32 25.62 14.91
N GLY A 214 -43.32 25.26 16.19
CA GLY A 214 -42.52 24.15 16.74
C GLY A 214 -41.01 24.09 16.48
N GLN A 215 -40.31 25.18 16.17
CA GLN A 215 -38.87 25.14 15.85
C GLN A 215 -38.01 25.66 16.99
N ILE A 216 -37.44 24.71 17.73
CA ILE A 216 -36.37 24.92 18.70
C ILE A 216 -35.06 24.48 18.04
N VAL A 217 -33.98 25.23 18.24
CA VAL A 217 -32.62 24.82 17.79
C VAL A 217 -32.27 23.48 18.44
N GLN A 218 -32.09 22.44 17.63
CA GLN A 218 -31.76 21.10 18.13
C GLN A 218 -30.25 20.93 18.21
N THR A 219 -29.71 20.69 19.40
CA THR A 219 -28.30 20.32 19.56
C THR A 219 -28.15 18.82 19.31
N VAL A 220 -27.30 18.42 18.36
CA VAL A 220 -27.21 17.04 17.86
C VAL A 220 -25.79 16.49 17.95
N SER A 221 -25.67 15.17 18.16
CA SER A 221 -24.40 14.45 18.07
C SER A 221 -24.11 14.01 16.63
N ARG A 222 -22.86 13.59 16.34
CA ARG A 222 -22.44 13.18 15.00
C ARG A 222 -23.26 12.01 14.43
N ASP A 223 -23.71 11.09 15.29
CA ASP A 223 -24.49 9.93 14.87
C ASP A 223 -25.91 10.29 14.43
N GLN A 224 -26.44 11.40 14.95
CA GLN A 224 -27.78 11.91 14.64
C GLN A 224 -27.82 12.75 13.34
N LEU A 225 -26.67 13.02 12.71
CA LEU A 225 -26.59 13.71 11.44
C LEU A 225 -26.98 12.78 10.27
N THR A 226 -27.72 13.31 9.31
CA THR A 226 -28.04 12.57 8.08
C THR A 226 -26.79 12.35 7.23
N PRO A 227 -26.78 11.38 6.29
CA PRO A 227 -25.65 11.17 5.38
C PRO A 227 -25.23 12.45 4.63
N GLU A 228 -26.19 13.26 4.20
CA GLU A 228 -25.96 14.53 3.49
C GLU A 228 -25.27 15.54 4.41
N GLN A 229 -25.72 15.65 5.67
CA GLN A 229 -25.13 16.53 6.68
C GLN A 229 -23.71 16.09 7.04
N LYS A 230 -23.45 14.78 7.09
CA LYS A 230 -22.10 14.23 7.28
C LYS A 230 -21.18 14.59 6.11
N ILE A 231 -21.67 14.54 4.86
CA ILE A 231 -20.90 14.96 3.68
C ILE A 231 -20.56 16.45 3.75
N MET A 232 -21.55 17.31 4.04
CA MET A 232 -21.34 18.76 4.20
C MET A 232 -20.31 19.06 5.31
N LEU A 233 -20.43 18.39 6.46
CA LEU A 233 -19.48 18.54 7.56
C LEU A 233 -18.05 18.15 7.14
N CYS A 234 -17.89 17.05 6.41
CA CYS A 234 -16.59 16.61 5.90
C CYS A 234 -15.97 17.63 4.93
N ARG A 235 -16.78 18.31 4.11
CA ARG A 235 -16.30 19.36 3.19
C ARG A 235 -15.83 20.60 3.94
N LEU A 236 -16.64 21.06 4.90
CA LEU A 236 -16.29 22.20 5.74
C LEU A 236 -15.02 21.92 6.57
N ASP A 237 -14.88 20.72 7.12
CA ASP A 237 -13.69 20.30 7.88
C ASP A 237 -12.44 20.22 7.00
N ARG A 238 -12.56 19.77 5.74
CA ARG A 238 -11.45 19.75 4.77
C ARG A 238 -10.93 21.16 4.49
N LEU A 239 -11.84 22.10 4.22
CA LEU A 239 -11.49 23.50 3.99
C LEU A 239 -10.90 24.15 5.25
N CYS A 240 -11.46 23.88 6.42
CA CYS A 240 -10.90 24.38 7.69
C CYS A 240 -9.46 23.90 7.91
N LYS A 241 -9.14 22.66 7.55
CA LYS A 241 -7.80 22.07 7.69
C LYS A 241 -6.78 22.63 6.70
N SER A 242 -7.19 22.97 5.47
CA SER A 242 -6.28 23.60 4.50
C SER A 242 -5.83 25.00 4.90
N HIS A 243 -6.60 25.70 5.73
CA HIS A 243 -6.28 27.05 6.23
C HIS A 243 -5.54 27.10 7.58
N ALA A 244 -5.20 25.94 8.19
CA ALA A 244 -4.44 25.94 9.44
C ALA A 244 -2.99 26.43 9.20
N PRO A 245 -2.46 27.40 9.98
CA PRO A 245 -1.12 27.92 9.78
C PRO A 245 -0.06 26.84 9.97
N LEU A 246 0.81 26.70 8.97
CA LEU A 246 2.01 25.84 8.96
C LEU A 246 3.04 26.36 9.97
N THR A 247 2.80 26.18 11.26
CA THR A 247 3.83 26.36 12.28
C THR A 247 4.38 25.00 12.68
N THR A 248 5.69 24.85 12.46
CA THR A 248 6.60 23.76 12.86
C THR A 248 6.64 22.53 11.95
N LEU A 249 7.52 22.54 10.93
CA LEU A 249 8.31 21.38 10.49
C LEU A 249 9.56 21.88 9.74
N PRO A 250 10.76 21.27 9.92
CA PRO A 250 12.00 21.74 9.33
C PRO A 250 12.04 21.58 7.81
N SER A 251 12.62 22.59 7.16
CA SER A 251 12.92 22.64 5.72
C SER A 251 13.75 21.45 5.27
N GLY A 252 13.36 20.81 4.16
CA GLY A 252 14.13 19.71 3.55
C GLY A 252 13.34 18.66 2.77
N SER A 253 12.19 18.99 2.17
CA SER A 253 11.56 18.16 1.15
C SER A 253 10.46 18.98 0.48
N LEU A 254 10.44 19.02 -0.84
CA LEU A 254 9.24 19.33 -1.65
C LEU A 254 8.19 18.24 -1.38
N LYS A 255 7.71 18.15 -0.15
CA LYS A 255 6.44 17.51 0.17
C LYS A 255 5.42 18.54 -0.27
N VAL A 256 4.93 18.36 -1.48
CA VAL A 256 3.57 18.77 -1.83
C VAL A 256 2.72 18.37 -0.64
N SER A 257 2.29 19.35 0.15
CA SER A 257 1.33 19.14 1.23
C SER A 257 -0.01 18.87 0.58
N SER A 258 -0.13 17.76 -0.15
CA SER A 258 -1.42 17.25 -0.50
C SER A 258 -1.94 16.62 0.79
N THR A 259 -2.98 17.20 1.34
CA THR A 259 -4.12 16.39 1.75
C THR A 259 -4.52 15.57 0.52
N ALA A 260 -3.74 14.55 0.17
CA ALA A 260 -4.06 13.63 -0.90
C ALA A 260 -5.40 13.05 -0.47
N PRO A 261 -6.46 13.16 -1.28
CA PRO A 261 -7.70 12.51 -0.95
C PRO A 261 -7.40 11.02 -0.71
N PRO A 262 -8.04 10.35 0.25
CA PRO A 262 -7.82 8.91 0.49
C PRO A 262 -7.99 8.08 -0.80
N GLU A 263 -8.78 8.59 -1.74
CA GLU A 263 -8.97 8.06 -3.09
C GLU A 263 -7.68 8.10 -3.94
N LEU A 264 -6.82 9.11 -3.79
CA LEU A 264 -5.54 9.19 -4.51
C LEU A 264 -4.53 8.16 -3.99
N GLU A 265 -4.46 7.94 -2.68
CA GLU A 265 -3.54 6.93 -2.12
C GLU A 265 -3.96 5.51 -2.54
N ALA A 266 -5.27 5.21 -2.48
CA ALA A 266 -5.82 3.97 -3.01
C ALA A 266 -5.55 3.80 -4.51
N PHE A 267 -5.71 4.89 -5.28
CA PHE A 267 -5.36 4.90 -6.71
C PHE A 267 -3.88 4.61 -6.96
N LEU A 268 -2.97 5.24 -6.23
CA LEU A 268 -1.53 5.03 -6.43
C LEU A 268 -1.10 3.59 -6.13
N GLN A 269 -1.70 2.96 -5.11
CA GLN A 269 -1.48 1.54 -4.81
C GLN A 269 -1.98 0.64 -5.96
N HIS A 270 -3.19 0.90 -6.46
CA HIS A 270 -3.75 0.18 -7.61
C HIS A 270 -2.92 0.37 -8.87
N PHE A 271 -2.57 1.62 -9.16
CA PHE A 271 -1.76 2.02 -10.29
C PHE A 271 -0.39 1.34 -10.29
N ALA A 272 0.30 1.29 -9.15
CA ALA A 272 1.61 0.65 -9.02
C ALA A 272 1.57 -0.82 -9.49
N LEU A 273 0.57 -1.59 -9.05
CA LEU A 273 0.39 -2.97 -9.47
C LEU A 273 -0.02 -3.08 -10.94
N SER A 274 -0.89 -2.19 -11.42
CA SER A 274 -1.34 -2.21 -12.83
C SER A 274 -0.23 -1.86 -13.82
N SER A 275 0.80 -1.15 -13.36
CA SER A 275 1.83 -0.61 -14.22
C SER A 275 2.93 -1.59 -14.65
N LEU A 276 3.10 -2.69 -13.91
CA LEU A 276 4.26 -3.57 -14.02
C LEU A 276 4.03 -4.82 -14.89
N GLY A 277 2.84 -4.96 -15.49
CA GLY A 277 2.57 -6.01 -16.48
C GLY A 277 1.08 -6.33 -16.66
N GLN A 278 0.78 -7.26 -17.56
CA GLN A 278 -0.58 -7.81 -17.76
C GLN A 278 -0.79 -9.14 -17.03
N GLU A 279 0.12 -9.54 -16.16
CA GLU A 279 -0.03 -10.78 -15.41
C GLU A 279 -1.14 -10.67 -14.37
N VAL A 280 -1.86 -11.77 -14.18
CA VAL A 280 -3.05 -11.82 -13.34
C VAL A 280 -2.69 -11.80 -11.86
N VAL A 281 -3.47 -11.05 -11.08
CA VAL A 281 -3.44 -11.04 -9.62
C VAL A 281 -4.49 -12.00 -9.09
N GLN A 282 -4.14 -12.90 -8.18
CA GLN A 282 -5.13 -13.82 -7.58
C GLN A 282 -6.12 -13.07 -6.68
N ARG A 283 -7.42 -13.39 -6.79
CA ARG A 283 -8.49 -12.71 -6.04
C ARG A 283 -8.27 -12.69 -4.53
N ASN A 284 -7.77 -13.78 -3.96
CA ASN A 284 -7.45 -13.91 -2.54
C ASN A 284 -6.33 -12.95 -2.07
N HIS A 285 -5.48 -12.48 -2.98
CA HIS A 285 -4.38 -11.56 -2.67
C HIS A 285 -4.81 -10.09 -2.77
N LEU A 286 -5.87 -9.79 -3.52
CA LEU A 286 -6.29 -8.42 -3.82
C LEU A 286 -6.63 -7.59 -2.57
N GLU A 287 -7.35 -8.19 -1.61
CA GLU A 287 -7.70 -7.53 -0.35
C GLU A 287 -6.46 -7.19 0.49
N VAL A 288 -5.46 -8.08 0.48
CA VAL A 288 -4.20 -7.91 1.22
C VAL A 288 -3.34 -6.81 0.57
N LEU A 289 -3.36 -6.73 -0.76
CA LEU A 289 -2.58 -5.75 -1.52
C LEU A 289 -3.06 -4.31 -1.32
N PHE A 290 -4.37 -4.09 -1.17
CA PHE A 290 -4.96 -2.76 -1.02
C PHE A 290 -5.30 -2.39 0.44
N SER A 291 -4.91 -3.22 1.41
CA SER A 291 -5.17 -3.00 2.84
C SER A 291 -6.63 -2.60 3.13
N ARG A 292 -7.59 -3.15 2.37
CA ARG A 292 -8.98 -2.66 2.35
C ARG A 292 -9.79 -3.07 3.60
N ARG A 293 -9.15 -3.76 4.55
CA ARG A 293 -9.60 -4.05 5.91
C ARG A 293 -8.41 -4.56 6.72
N GLU A 294 -8.34 -4.21 8.01
CA GLU A 294 -7.74 -5.11 8.99
C GLU A 294 -8.55 -6.41 8.92
N THR A 295 -7.96 -7.47 8.38
CA THR A 295 -8.64 -8.76 8.38
C THR A 295 -8.90 -9.17 9.83
N PRO A 296 -10.13 -9.56 10.21
CA PRO A 296 -10.29 -10.38 11.40
C PRO A 296 -9.38 -11.61 11.27
N PRO A 297 -8.91 -12.20 12.39
CA PRO A 297 -8.00 -13.35 12.34
C PRO A 297 -8.63 -14.40 11.43
N HIS A 298 -7.89 -14.84 10.41
CA HIS A 298 -8.25 -16.00 9.59
C HIS A 298 -8.49 -17.20 10.51
N GLN A 299 -9.75 -17.39 10.92
CA GLN A 299 -10.29 -18.65 11.36
C GLN A 299 -10.74 -19.39 10.10
N HIS A 300 -10.36 -20.67 10.02
CA HIS A 300 -10.71 -21.68 9.01
C HIS A 300 -9.73 -21.85 7.83
N ALA A 301 -8.61 -22.51 8.15
CA ALA A 301 -7.93 -23.59 7.39
C ALA A 301 -6.47 -23.79 7.87
N ARG A 302 -6.11 -23.30 9.06
CA ARG A 302 -4.90 -23.76 9.75
C ARG A 302 -5.24 -25.08 10.40
N ASP A 303 -4.77 -26.15 9.78
CA ASP A 303 -4.24 -27.35 10.44
C ASP A 303 -4.15 -28.44 9.37
N CYS A 304 -2.93 -28.83 8.98
CA CYS A 304 -2.56 -29.90 8.03
C CYS A 304 -1.96 -29.51 6.68
N LYS A 305 -1.15 -28.43 6.59
CA LYS A 305 -0.22 -28.25 5.46
C LYS A 305 1.22 -28.57 5.85
N ILE A 306 2.00 -29.11 4.92
CA ILE A 306 3.43 -29.31 5.09
C ILE A 306 4.14 -27.98 4.81
N VAL A 307 4.77 -27.41 5.84
CA VAL A 307 5.50 -26.15 5.72
C VAL A 307 6.86 -26.40 5.07
N MET A 308 7.15 -25.64 4.02
CA MET A 308 8.40 -25.67 3.29
C MET A 308 9.27 -24.47 3.66
N THR A 309 10.46 -24.74 4.20
CA THR A 309 11.49 -23.72 4.45
C THR A 309 12.57 -23.86 3.38
N ILE A 310 12.82 -22.81 2.61
CA ILE A 310 13.82 -22.81 1.55
C ILE A 310 15.12 -22.18 2.07
N LEU A 311 16.22 -22.92 1.95
CA LEU A 311 17.56 -22.46 2.24
C LEU A 311 18.30 -22.26 0.92
N THR A 312 18.60 -21.01 0.60
CA THR A 312 19.32 -20.62 -0.62
C THR A 312 20.66 -19.99 -0.29
N GLY A 313 21.49 -19.77 -1.31
CA GLY A 313 22.84 -19.24 -1.17
C GLY A 313 23.75 -19.78 -2.26
N ILE A 314 24.69 -18.98 -2.72
CA ILE A 314 25.66 -19.37 -3.75
C ILE A 314 26.61 -20.47 -3.22
N PRO A 315 27.33 -21.19 -4.09
CA PRO A 315 28.40 -22.10 -3.65
C PRO A 315 29.37 -21.40 -2.69
N GLY A 316 29.77 -22.08 -1.61
CA GLY A 316 30.59 -21.50 -0.54
C GLY A 316 29.82 -20.79 0.57
N SER A 317 28.51 -20.57 0.44
CA SER A 317 27.68 -19.88 1.45
C SER A 317 27.49 -20.63 2.79
N CYS A 318 28.00 -21.85 2.92
CA CYS A 318 27.78 -22.74 4.07
C CYS A 318 26.31 -23.06 4.39
N LYS A 319 25.38 -22.95 3.42
CA LYS A 319 23.97 -23.31 3.61
C LYS A 319 23.74 -24.76 4.06
N ASP A 320 24.61 -25.68 3.62
CA ASP A 320 24.58 -27.09 4.06
C ASP A 320 24.86 -27.23 5.56
N ASN A 321 25.78 -26.43 6.10
CA ASN A 321 26.08 -26.44 7.53
C ASN A 321 24.90 -25.93 8.34
N LEU A 322 24.24 -24.85 7.88
CA LEU A 322 23.02 -24.35 8.50
C LEU A 322 21.92 -25.42 8.48
N CYS A 323 21.71 -26.09 7.34
CA CYS A 323 20.74 -27.19 7.26
C CYS A 323 21.07 -28.32 8.26
N ASN A 324 22.34 -28.73 8.34
CA ASN A 324 22.75 -29.78 9.27
C ASN A 324 22.58 -29.34 10.74
N PHE A 325 22.88 -28.08 11.05
CA PHE A 325 22.64 -27.49 12.36
C PHE A 325 21.15 -27.53 12.74
N LEU A 326 20.28 -27.07 11.84
CA LEU A 326 18.82 -27.11 12.00
C LEU A 326 18.32 -28.56 12.18
N MET A 327 18.80 -29.51 11.39
CA MET A 327 18.46 -30.93 11.54
C MET A 327 18.93 -31.54 12.87
N ASN A 328 20.04 -31.06 13.43
CA ASN A 328 20.52 -31.50 14.75
C ASN A 328 19.68 -30.92 15.90
N LEU A 329 19.19 -29.67 15.76
CA LEU A 329 18.24 -29.06 16.69
C LEU A 329 16.89 -29.80 16.70
N ASN A 330 16.53 -30.46 15.62
CA ASN A 330 15.26 -31.17 15.45
C ASN A 330 15.04 -32.38 16.39
N LYS A 331 15.97 -32.70 17.30
CA LYS A 331 15.71 -33.73 18.33
C LYS A 331 14.48 -33.40 19.20
N SER A 332 13.96 -32.17 19.16
CA SER A 332 12.82 -31.69 19.96
C SER A 332 11.58 -31.19 19.17
N TYR A 333 11.57 -31.11 17.83
CA TYR A 333 10.56 -30.34 17.05
C TYR A 333 9.79 -31.11 15.95
N GLY A 334 9.87 -32.44 15.87
CA GLY A 334 9.04 -33.28 14.98
C GLY A 334 9.79 -33.91 13.80
N ARG A 335 9.06 -34.36 12.76
CA ARG A 335 9.66 -35.06 11.62
C ARG A 335 10.03 -34.06 10.51
N TRP A 336 11.32 -33.84 10.29
CA TRP A 336 11.80 -32.98 9.22
C TRP A 336 12.35 -33.82 8.07
N MET A 337 11.95 -33.45 6.86
CA MET A 337 12.45 -34.02 5.61
C MET A 337 13.36 -32.99 4.94
N VAL A 338 14.37 -33.46 4.21
CA VAL A 338 15.28 -32.58 3.48
C VAL A 338 15.29 -32.97 2.01
N TYR A 339 14.94 -32.01 1.15
CA TYR A 339 15.19 -32.11 -0.28
C TYR A 339 16.60 -31.62 -0.57
N ARG A 340 17.46 -32.53 -1.06
CA ARG A 340 18.77 -32.22 -1.61
C ARG A 340 18.83 -32.72 -3.06
N PRO A 341 19.11 -31.85 -4.04
CA PRO A 341 19.37 -32.28 -5.40
C PRO A 341 20.54 -33.28 -5.45
N PRO A 342 20.47 -34.36 -6.25
CA PRO A 342 21.55 -35.32 -6.38
C PRO A 342 22.77 -34.68 -7.07
N LEU A 343 23.97 -34.88 -6.49
CA LEU A 343 25.26 -34.34 -6.95
C LEU A 343 25.70 -34.84 -8.34
N ASP A 344 25.13 -35.96 -8.80
CA ASP A 344 25.57 -36.68 -10.00
C ASP A 344 25.00 -36.11 -11.31
N ARG A 345 24.01 -35.22 -11.24
CA ARG A 345 23.44 -34.53 -12.40
C ARG A 345 23.81 -33.06 -12.30
N HIS A 346 24.17 -32.46 -13.45
CA HIS A 346 24.47 -31.02 -13.60
C HIS A 346 23.68 -30.21 -12.57
N GLU A 347 24.36 -29.43 -11.72
CA GLU A 347 23.82 -28.72 -10.54
C GLU A 347 22.84 -27.58 -10.88
N VAL A 348 22.01 -27.78 -11.89
CA VAL A 348 20.93 -26.90 -12.30
C VAL A 348 19.64 -27.44 -11.70
N PHE A 349 18.88 -26.58 -11.05
CA PHE A 349 17.58 -26.95 -10.51
C PHE A 349 16.65 -27.46 -11.62
N CYS A 350 16.09 -28.66 -11.42
CA CYS A 350 15.13 -29.25 -12.33
C CYS A 350 13.71 -29.18 -11.74
N ARG A 351 12.87 -28.29 -12.30
CA ARG A 351 11.47 -28.11 -11.89
C ARG A 351 10.70 -29.44 -11.85
N ALA A 352 10.80 -30.25 -12.91
CA ALA A 352 10.08 -31.52 -13.00
C ALA A 352 10.53 -32.53 -11.93
N HIS A 353 11.81 -32.57 -11.60
CA HIS A 353 12.31 -33.44 -10.53
C HIS A 353 11.79 -33.00 -9.16
N PHE A 354 11.85 -31.69 -8.87
CA PHE A 354 11.36 -31.14 -7.62
C PHE A 354 9.85 -31.38 -7.44
N GLN A 355 9.05 -31.13 -8.47
CA GLN A 355 7.60 -31.37 -8.42
C GLN A 355 7.27 -32.85 -8.18
N ARG A 356 7.95 -33.78 -8.87
CA ARG A 356 7.80 -35.23 -8.60
C ARG A 356 8.19 -35.61 -7.18
N TYR A 357 9.24 -34.99 -6.63
CA TYR A 357 9.62 -35.21 -5.24
C TYR A 357 8.50 -34.80 -4.28
N LEU A 358 7.87 -33.63 -4.49
CA LEU A 358 6.72 -33.20 -3.70
C LEU A 358 5.55 -34.18 -3.79
N SER A 359 5.24 -34.68 -4.99
CA SER A 359 4.21 -35.72 -5.18
C SER A 359 4.52 -36.98 -4.37
N SER A 360 5.73 -37.51 -4.52
CA SER A 360 6.17 -38.73 -3.82
C SER A 360 6.19 -38.57 -2.29
N LEU A 361 6.52 -37.37 -1.80
CA LEU A 361 6.54 -37.07 -0.38
C LEU A 361 5.13 -37.08 0.19
N LEU A 362 4.17 -36.46 -0.50
CA LEU A 362 2.77 -36.44 -0.07
C LEU A 362 2.17 -37.85 -0.08
N GLU A 363 2.40 -38.63 -1.14
CA GLU A 363 1.98 -40.03 -1.24
C GLU A 363 2.52 -40.88 -0.08
N SER A 364 3.81 -40.74 0.24
CA SER A 364 4.43 -41.45 1.36
C SER A 364 3.82 -41.06 2.71
N GLN A 365 3.47 -39.79 2.93
CA GLN A 365 2.81 -39.35 4.16
C GLN A 365 1.40 -39.92 4.30
N MET A 366 0.61 -39.89 3.22
CA MET A 366 -0.74 -40.46 3.19
C MET A 366 -0.73 -41.96 3.51
N ASN A 367 0.23 -42.70 2.96
CA ASN A 367 0.38 -44.14 3.21
C ASN A 367 0.80 -44.47 4.66
N THR A 368 1.38 -43.52 5.38
CA THR A 368 1.82 -43.71 6.78
C THR A 368 0.72 -43.36 7.80
N GLY A 369 -0.44 -42.85 7.36
CA GLY A 369 -1.57 -42.48 8.22
C GLY A 369 -1.29 -41.33 9.19
N LEU A 370 -0.18 -40.59 9.00
CA LEU A 370 0.24 -39.48 9.84
C LEU A 370 -0.40 -38.18 9.35
N SER A 371 -0.83 -37.33 10.29
CA SER A 371 -1.35 -36.00 9.96
C SER A 371 -0.25 -35.15 9.27
N PRO A 372 -0.54 -34.49 8.13
CA PRO A 372 0.42 -33.65 7.41
C PRO A 372 0.97 -32.48 8.24
N SER A 373 0.25 -32.07 9.29
CA SER A 373 0.56 -30.91 10.15
C SER A 373 1.84 -31.06 10.99
N LYS A 374 2.41 -32.26 11.11
CA LYS A 374 3.60 -32.53 11.93
C LYS A 374 4.90 -32.69 11.12
N CYS A 375 4.84 -32.44 9.80
CA CYS A 375 5.97 -32.62 8.89
C CYS A 375 6.44 -31.27 8.34
N ARG A 376 7.76 -31.05 8.36
CA ARG A 376 8.41 -29.88 7.76
C ARG A 376 9.38 -30.32 6.68
N LEU A 377 9.39 -29.59 5.56
CA LEU A 377 10.31 -29.83 4.45
C LEU A 377 11.35 -28.72 4.37
N LEU A 378 12.63 -29.06 4.54
CA LEU A 378 13.75 -28.18 4.24
C LEU A 378 14.19 -28.38 2.79
N VAL A 379 14.24 -27.31 2.01
CA VAL A 379 14.63 -27.35 0.58
C VAL A 379 15.95 -26.61 0.41
N LEU A 380 16.99 -27.31 -0.03
CA LEU A 380 18.27 -26.69 -0.38
C LEU A 380 18.33 -26.45 -1.89
N THR A 381 18.61 -25.21 -2.28
CA THR A 381 18.82 -24.88 -3.69
C THR A 381 20.17 -25.43 -4.16
N PRO A 382 20.33 -25.92 -5.40
CA PRO A 382 21.63 -26.31 -5.93
C PRO A 382 22.37 -25.10 -6.55
N GLY A 383 23.70 -25.08 -6.45
CA GLY A 383 24.55 -24.13 -7.18
C GLY A 383 24.09 -22.67 -7.06
N TYR A 384 24.05 -22.00 -8.21
CA TYR A 384 23.60 -20.61 -8.40
C TYR A 384 22.12 -20.50 -8.81
N THR A 385 21.28 -21.46 -8.40
CA THR A 385 19.85 -21.47 -8.74
C THR A 385 19.16 -20.20 -8.24
N ASP A 386 18.30 -19.59 -9.08
CA ASP A 386 17.46 -18.49 -8.66
C ASP A 386 16.35 -18.99 -7.73
N VAL A 387 16.14 -18.30 -6.61
CA VAL A 387 15.12 -18.69 -5.64
C VAL A 387 13.71 -18.56 -6.22
N ALA A 388 13.51 -17.67 -7.19
CA ALA A 388 12.25 -17.52 -7.91
C ALA A 388 11.85 -18.82 -8.62
N ASP A 389 12.81 -19.57 -9.18
CA ASP A 389 12.58 -20.83 -9.90
C ASP A 389 12.05 -21.94 -8.98
N VAL A 390 12.55 -21.98 -7.75
CA VAL A 390 12.13 -22.97 -6.74
C VAL A 390 10.75 -22.60 -6.19
N VAL A 391 10.53 -21.33 -5.88
CA VAL A 391 9.24 -20.81 -5.40
C VAL A 391 8.15 -21.03 -6.44
N GLN A 392 8.40 -20.68 -7.70
CA GLN A 392 7.41 -20.86 -8.76
C GLN A 392 7.13 -22.35 -9.04
N ALA A 393 8.12 -23.23 -8.89
CA ALA A 393 7.91 -24.66 -9.02
C ALA A 393 7.01 -25.23 -7.92
N ALA A 394 7.08 -24.68 -6.70
CA ALA A 394 6.19 -25.03 -5.60
C ALA A 394 4.77 -24.47 -5.78
N LEU A 395 4.64 -23.19 -6.16
CA LEU A 395 3.35 -22.52 -6.32
C LEU A 395 2.57 -23.01 -7.55
N ALA A 396 3.25 -23.21 -8.67
CA ALA A 396 2.66 -23.68 -9.93
C ALA A 396 2.87 -25.18 -10.14
N HIS A 397 2.59 -25.97 -9.09
CA HIS A 397 2.53 -27.44 -9.19
C HIS A 397 1.34 -27.85 -10.08
N PRO A 398 1.51 -28.79 -11.02
CA PRO A 398 0.46 -29.17 -11.97
C PRO A 398 -0.77 -29.83 -11.30
N ASP A 399 -0.55 -30.57 -10.21
CA ASP A 399 -1.63 -31.15 -9.40
C ASP A 399 -2.06 -30.15 -8.30
N PRO A 400 -3.35 -29.73 -8.28
CA PRO A 400 -3.87 -28.80 -7.27
C PRO A 400 -3.91 -29.41 -5.86
N VAL A 401 -4.09 -30.73 -5.71
CA VAL A 401 -4.11 -31.40 -4.39
C VAL A 401 -2.76 -31.27 -3.72
N ILE A 402 -1.69 -31.48 -4.49
CA ILE A 402 -0.32 -31.31 -4.01
C ILE A 402 -0.06 -29.84 -3.71
N ARG A 403 -0.42 -28.93 -4.61
CA ARG A 403 -0.25 -27.49 -4.40
C ARG A 403 -0.89 -27.03 -3.09
N ASP A 404 -2.10 -27.50 -2.79
CA ASP A 404 -2.84 -27.06 -1.62
C ASP A 404 -2.34 -27.72 -0.32
N ALA A 405 -1.66 -28.88 -0.40
CA ALA A 405 -1.07 -29.59 0.73
C ALA A 405 0.25 -28.98 1.24
N PHE A 406 0.95 -28.18 0.42
CA PHE A 406 2.18 -27.50 0.81
C PHE A 406 1.95 -26.00 1.06
N SER A 407 2.72 -25.43 1.98
CA SER A 407 2.80 -23.97 2.18
C SER A 407 4.26 -23.53 2.27
N LEU A 408 4.56 -22.33 1.76
CA LEU A 408 5.88 -21.71 1.90
C LEU A 408 5.94 -20.94 3.23
N GLY A 409 6.93 -21.28 4.06
CA GLY A 409 7.20 -20.63 5.34
C GLY A 409 8.18 -19.47 5.18
N ALA A 410 9.38 -19.58 5.75
CA ALA A 410 10.46 -18.63 5.56
C ALA A 410 11.42 -19.09 4.44
N ILE A 411 11.97 -18.11 3.73
CA ILE A 411 13.03 -18.30 2.74
C ILE A 411 14.26 -17.60 3.26
N THR A 412 15.32 -18.37 3.49
CA THR A 412 16.55 -17.88 4.12
C THR A 412 17.72 -18.00 3.14
N ALA A 413 18.38 -16.87 2.86
CA ALA A 413 19.58 -16.81 2.05
C ALA A 413 20.82 -16.87 2.94
N CYS A 414 21.73 -17.78 2.65
CA CYS A 414 23.04 -17.85 3.30
C CYS A 414 24.04 -17.06 2.46
N VAL A 415 24.79 -16.17 3.11
CA VAL A 415 25.78 -15.32 2.46
C VAL A 415 27.07 -15.38 3.27
N ASP A 416 28.12 -15.91 2.65
CA ASP A 416 29.48 -15.77 3.19
C ASP A 416 30.14 -14.55 2.54
N PRO A 417 30.49 -13.50 3.31
CA PRO A 417 31.17 -12.33 2.75
C PRO A 417 32.46 -12.67 2.00
N LEU A 418 33.19 -13.72 2.41
CA LEU A 418 34.42 -14.15 1.75
C LEU A 418 34.17 -14.81 0.39
N SER A 419 32.97 -15.38 0.20
CA SER A 419 32.54 -16.03 -1.04
C SER A 419 31.62 -15.14 -1.88
N SER A 420 31.42 -13.87 -1.51
CA SER A 420 30.44 -12.97 -2.15
C SER A 420 30.95 -12.27 -3.41
N PHE A 421 32.27 -12.12 -3.55
CA PHE A 421 32.88 -11.39 -4.66
C PHE A 421 33.87 -12.24 -5.44
N MET A 422 33.86 -12.05 -6.76
CA MET A 422 34.91 -12.42 -7.69
C MET A 422 36.06 -11.40 -7.63
N GLU A 423 37.11 -11.63 -8.41
CA GLU A 423 38.21 -10.67 -8.58
C GLU A 423 37.68 -9.28 -8.99
N HIS A 424 38.38 -8.22 -8.58
CA HIS A 424 37.97 -6.81 -8.81
C HIS A 424 36.63 -6.37 -8.18
N ARG A 425 36.10 -7.11 -7.20
CA ARG A 425 34.86 -6.80 -6.47
C ARG A 425 33.59 -6.92 -7.31
N TYR A 426 33.60 -7.70 -8.39
CA TYR A 426 32.36 -8.13 -9.04
C TYR A 426 31.62 -9.10 -8.12
N ALA A 427 30.33 -8.88 -7.87
CA ALA A 427 29.53 -9.85 -7.12
C ALA A 427 29.40 -11.14 -7.93
N PHE A 428 29.38 -12.29 -7.26
CA PHE A 428 29.05 -13.53 -7.96
C PHE A 428 27.65 -13.46 -8.58
N PRO A 429 27.44 -14.08 -9.75
CA PRO A 429 26.13 -14.14 -10.38
C PRO A 429 25.07 -14.68 -9.42
N LYS A 430 23.85 -14.15 -9.50
CA LYS A 430 22.70 -14.60 -8.70
C LYS A 430 22.80 -14.36 -7.18
N LEU A 431 23.88 -13.77 -6.66
CA LEU A 431 24.03 -13.50 -5.24
C LEU A 431 22.90 -12.60 -4.70
N LEU A 432 22.59 -11.51 -5.41
CA LEU A 432 21.59 -10.53 -4.95
C LEU A 432 20.16 -10.98 -5.24
N GLU A 433 19.97 -11.68 -6.33
CA GLU A 433 18.71 -12.32 -6.71
C GLU A 433 18.30 -13.36 -5.66
N GLN A 434 19.26 -14.12 -5.15
CA GLN A 434 19.06 -15.04 -4.02
C GLN A 434 18.82 -14.34 -2.68
N CYS A 435 19.01 -13.02 -2.58
CA CYS A 435 18.74 -12.21 -1.39
C CYS A 435 17.54 -11.27 -1.57
N SER A 436 16.83 -11.38 -2.68
CA SER A 436 15.91 -10.35 -3.18
C SER A 436 14.64 -10.14 -2.35
N HIS A 437 14.13 -8.90 -2.39
CA HIS A 437 12.90 -8.51 -1.70
C HIS A 437 11.66 -9.25 -2.24
N GLY A 438 10.69 -9.54 -1.38
CA GLY A 438 9.46 -10.27 -1.73
C GLY A 438 9.59 -11.80 -1.73
N LEU A 439 10.79 -12.34 -1.99
CA LEU A 439 11.05 -13.78 -1.91
C LEU A 439 11.72 -14.15 -0.59
N VAL A 440 12.83 -13.49 -0.25
CA VAL A 440 13.69 -13.84 0.88
C VAL A 440 13.31 -13.02 2.11
N SER A 441 12.99 -13.70 3.21
CA SER A 441 12.67 -13.06 4.49
C SER A 441 13.90 -12.81 5.34
N ASN A 442 14.86 -13.74 5.31
CA ASN A 442 16.02 -13.72 6.19
C ASN A 442 17.33 -13.88 5.41
N VAL A 443 18.37 -13.18 5.83
CA VAL A 443 19.73 -13.34 5.31
C VAL A 443 20.66 -13.70 6.46
N VAL A 444 21.25 -14.88 6.36
CA VAL A 444 22.19 -15.44 7.34
C VAL A 444 23.60 -15.22 6.83
N PHE A 445 24.37 -14.40 7.53
CA PHE A 445 25.80 -14.21 7.27
C PHE A 445 26.59 -15.32 7.93
N THR A 446 27.30 -16.10 7.11
CA THR A 446 27.98 -17.34 7.56
C THR A 446 29.48 -17.21 7.75
N GLY A 447 30.06 -16.04 7.47
CA GLY A 447 31.48 -15.78 7.65
C GLY A 447 31.74 -14.38 8.22
N LEU A 448 32.91 -14.22 8.86
CA LEU A 448 33.38 -12.97 9.45
C LEU A 448 32.46 -12.40 10.54
N THR A 449 31.68 -13.24 11.21
CA THR A 449 30.67 -12.79 12.17
C THR A 449 31.25 -12.49 13.55
N GLN A 450 32.45 -13.01 13.86
CA GLN A 450 33.16 -12.74 15.11
C GLN A 450 33.62 -11.28 15.23
N GLU A 451 33.88 -10.62 14.10
CA GLU A 451 34.30 -9.22 14.03
C GLU A 451 33.15 -8.35 13.48
N GLN A 452 32.29 -7.84 14.36
CA GLN A 452 31.13 -6.98 13.98
C GLN A 452 31.50 -5.74 13.13
N ARG A 453 32.78 -5.35 13.10
CA ARG A 453 33.27 -4.19 12.35
C ARG A 453 34.05 -4.55 11.08
N HIS A 454 34.08 -5.82 10.67
CA HIS A 454 34.81 -6.21 9.46
C HIS A 454 34.28 -5.43 8.24
N PRO A 455 35.15 -4.72 7.49
CA PRO A 455 34.71 -3.82 6.42
C PRO A 455 33.97 -4.56 5.30
N LEU A 456 34.43 -5.76 4.94
CA LEU A 456 33.78 -6.60 3.93
C LEU A 456 32.35 -7.01 4.34
N LEU A 457 32.14 -7.42 5.60
CA LEU A 457 30.82 -7.79 6.09
C LEU A 457 29.85 -6.61 6.00
N LYS A 458 30.28 -5.41 6.43
CA LYS A 458 29.47 -4.19 6.31
C LYS A 458 29.13 -3.86 4.86
N GLN A 459 30.09 -3.99 3.95
CA GLN A 459 29.86 -3.73 2.54
C GLN A 459 28.83 -4.70 1.94
N VAL A 460 28.94 -6.00 2.22
CA VAL A 460 27.96 -6.99 1.76
C VAL A 460 26.59 -6.74 2.39
N GLN A 461 26.53 -6.42 3.68
CA GLN A 461 25.28 -6.06 4.36
C GLN A 461 24.59 -4.87 3.69
N GLN A 462 25.33 -3.81 3.34
CA GLN A 462 24.80 -2.65 2.63
C GLN A 462 24.27 -3.03 1.24
N LEU A 463 25.01 -3.85 0.49
CA LEU A 463 24.61 -4.30 -0.83
C LEU A 463 23.32 -5.14 -0.75
N VAL A 464 23.24 -6.08 0.19
CA VAL A 464 22.03 -6.88 0.43
C VAL A 464 20.87 -5.99 0.87
N ARG A 465 21.10 -4.97 1.71
CA ARG A 465 20.04 -4.03 2.13
C ARG A 465 19.48 -3.21 0.97
N ALA A 466 20.30 -2.90 -0.02
CA ALA A 466 19.85 -2.22 -1.24
C ALA A 466 18.95 -3.12 -2.10
N ALA A 467 19.25 -4.42 -2.17
CA ALA A 467 18.42 -5.40 -2.89
C ALA A 467 17.17 -5.84 -2.10
N ASN A 468 17.25 -5.84 -0.77
CA ASN A 468 16.18 -6.25 0.13
C ASN A 468 16.20 -5.45 1.45
N PRO A 469 15.48 -4.32 1.49
CA PRO A 469 15.41 -3.47 2.68
C PRO A 469 14.76 -4.15 3.89
N GLY A 470 13.83 -5.08 3.63
CA GLY A 470 13.00 -5.74 4.64
C GLY A 470 13.60 -7.01 5.26
N ALA A 471 14.71 -7.54 4.72
CA ALA A 471 15.29 -8.79 5.23
C ALA A 471 15.73 -8.67 6.70
N ALA A 472 15.52 -9.72 7.49
CA ALA A 472 16.18 -9.86 8.80
C ALA A 472 17.64 -10.34 8.60
N PHE A 473 18.60 -9.66 9.23
CA PHE A 473 20.01 -10.06 9.16
C PHE A 473 20.41 -10.87 10.40
N ILE A 474 20.86 -12.10 10.16
CA ILE A 474 21.25 -13.06 11.19
C ILE A 474 22.75 -13.32 11.04
N LEU A 475 23.48 -13.30 12.14
CA LEU A 475 24.91 -13.63 12.17
C LEU A 475 25.08 -15.06 12.70
N ALA A 476 25.59 -15.97 11.88
CA ALA A 476 25.75 -17.38 12.23
C ALA A 476 27.05 -17.95 11.66
N GLU A 477 28.15 -17.85 12.40
CA GLU A 477 29.46 -18.32 11.96
C GLU A 477 29.40 -19.78 11.47
N LYS A 478 29.82 -20.01 10.22
CA LYS A 478 29.77 -21.30 9.51
C LYS A 478 28.39 -21.97 9.52
N GLY A 479 27.31 -21.20 9.68
CA GLY A 479 25.93 -21.69 9.75
C GLY A 479 25.46 -22.11 11.14
N ALA A 480 26.24 -21.86 12.20
CA ALA A 480 25.82 -22.13 13.58
C ALA A 480 25.05 -20.94 14.16
N VAL A 481 23.74 -21.10 14.36
CA VAL A 481 22.87 -20.06 14.91
C VAL A 481 22.86 -20.14 16.43
N THR A 482 23.13 -19.03 17.13
CA THR A 482 23.28 -19.03 18.59
C THR A 482 22.05 -18.55 19.34
N ARG A 483 21.18 -17.74 18.72
CA ARG A 483 19.98 -17.17 19.35
C ARG A 483 18.73 -17.92 18.90
N ASN A 484 17.85 -18.25 19.84
CA ASN A 484 16.60 -18.95 19.55
C ASN A 484 15.66 -18.11 18.67
N GLU A 485 15.60 -16.80 18.88
CA GLU A 485 14.81 -15.86 18.06
C GLU A 485 15.22 -15.94 16.58
N ASP A 486 16.53 -16.05 16.30
CA ASP A 486 17.04 -16.17 14.93
C ASP A 486 16.64 -17.52 14.30
N VAL A 487 16.57 -18.59 15.10
CA VAL A 487 16.05 -19.90 14.65
C VAL A 487 14.56 -19.82 14.34
N GLU A 488 13.77 -19.14 15.16
CA GLU A 488 12.34 -18.91 14.94
C GLU A 488 12.08 -18.10 13.66
N LEU A 489 12.90 -17.09 13.37
CA LEU A 489 12.84 -16.33 12.12
C LEU A 489 13.10 -17.24 10.91
N ILE A 490 14.14 -18.08 10.96
CA ILE A 490 14.49 -19.02 9.87
C ILE A 490 13.41 -20.08 9.66
N LEU A 491 12.69 -20.46 10.72
CA LEU A 491 11.66 -21.51 10.68
C LEU A 491 10.23 -20.96 10.63
N SER A 492 10.06 -19.64 10.52
CA SER A 492 8.75 -18.99 10.48
C SER A 492 7.85 -19.63 9.41
N GLU A 493 6.58 -19.82 9.75
CA GLU A 493 5.59 -20.46 8.87
C GLU A 493 4.79 -19.45 8.05
N SER A 494 4.83 -18.18 8.43
CA SER A 494 4.00 -17.12 7.85
C SER A 494 4.80 -16.04 7.13
N SER A 495 6.13 -16.00 7.27
CA SER A 495 6.94 -14.87 6.76
C SER A 495 6.79 -14.66 5.25
N PHE A 496 6.70 -15.72 4.45
CA PHE A 496 6.43 -15.59 3.01
C PHE A 496 5.05 -15.02 2.71
N SER A 497 4.06 -15.20 3.59
CA SER A 497 2.68 -14.71 3.40
C SER A 497 2.45 -13.30 3.95
N GLU A 498 3.48 -12.62 4.46
CA GLU A 498 3.34 -11.25 4.97
C GLU A 498 2.87 -10.28 3.87
N PRO A 499 1.99 -9.31 4.18
CA PRO A 499 1.42 -8.40 3.19
C PRO A 499 2.50 -7.64 2.39
N LEU A 500 3.53 -7.13 3.06
CA LEU A 500 4.62 -6.40 2.39
C LEU A 500 5.42 -7.30 1.44
N MET A 501 5.67 -8.55 1.84
CA MET A 501 6.34 -9.55 0.99
C MET A 501 5.48 -9.88 -0.23
N LEU A 502 4.17 -10.04 -0.04
CA LEU A 502 3.23 -10.31 -1.11
C LEU A 502 3.16 -9.16 -2.12
N THR A 503 3.07 -7.92 -1.64
CA THR A 503 3.09 -6.72 -2.50
C THR A 503 4.37 -6.64 -3.30
N ALA A 504 5.53 -6.79 -2.64
CA ALA A 504 6.82 -6.81 -3.30
C ALA A 504 6.92 -7.90 -4.39
N ARG A 505 6.33 -9.09 -4.16
CA ARG A 505 6.33 -10.16 -5.15
C ARG A 505 5.59 -9.80 -6.43
N TYR A 506 4.42 -9.20 -6.34
CA TYR A 506 3.67 -8.82 -7.53
C TYR A 506 4.36 -7.71 -8.31
N LEU A 507 5.07 -6.81 -7.63
CA LEU A 507 5.80 -5.72 -8.26
C LEU A 507 7.11 -6.21 -8.93
N LEU A 508 7.88 -7.08 -8.25
CA LEU A 508 9.21 -7.49 -8.71
C LEU A 508 9.20 -8.78 -9.55
N TYR A 509 8.20 -9.64 -9.37
CA TYR A 509 8.10 -10.96 -10.00
C TYR A 509 6.72 -11.18 -10.66
N PRO A 510 6.36 -10.38 -11.67
CA PRO A 510 5.07 -10.54 -12.35
C PRO A 510 4.92 -11.97 -12.91
N GLY A 511 3.78 -12.60 -12.63
CA GLY A 511 3.48 -13.97 -13.10
C GLY A 511 4.14 -15.10 -12.29
N LEU A 512 4.86 -14.83 -11.20
CA LEU A 512 5.53 -15.85 -10.37
C LEU A 512 4.55 -16.90 -9.85
N ASN A 513 3.39 -16.49 -9.33
CA ASN A 513 2.38 -17.40 -8.78
C ASN A 513 1.81 -18.35 -9.84
N MET A 514 1.92 -17.99 -11.12
CA MET A 514 1.48 -18.79 -12.27
C MET A 514 2.62 -19.58 -12.92
N GLY A 515 3.84 -19.49 -12.38
CA GLY A 515 5.00 -20.18 -12.94
C GLY A 515 5.46 -19.64 -14.29
N LYS A 516 5.22 -18.34 -14.54
CA LYS A 516 5.57 -17.64 -15.79
C LYS A 516 6.75 -16.68 -15.64
N PHE A 517 7.25 -16.48 -14.42
CA PHE A 517 8.35 -15.56 -14.20
C PHE A 517 9.66 -16.15 -14.75
N CYS A 518 10.40 -15.33 -15.50
CA CYS A 518 11.68 -15.70 -16.09
C CYS A 518 12.81 -15.02 -15.34
N SER A 519 13.62 -15.82 -14.63
CA SER A 519 14.73 -15.36 -13.80
C SER A 519 15.92 -14.78 -14.59
N GLY A 520 15.91 -14.87 -15.92
CA GLY A 520 17.01 -14.40 -16.78
C GLY A 520 18.28 -15.25 -16.68
N ASP A 521 19.14 -15.13 -17.68
CA ASP A 521 20.37 -15.91 -17.77
C ASP A 521 21.45 -15.45 -16.78
N MET A 522 22.30 -16.39 -16.38
CA MET A 522 23.42 -16.12 -15.47
C MET A 522 24.61 -15.56 -16.25
N SER A 523 25.07 -14.36 -15.86
CA SER A 523 26.24 -13.71 -16.45
C SER A 523 27.21 -13.24 -15.37
N PRO A 524 28.50 -13.61 -15.43
CA PRO A 524 29.09 -14.60 -16.34
C PRO A 524 28.51 -16.01 -16.15
N THR A 525 28.60 -16.85 -17.19
CA THR A 525 28.12 -18.24 -17.13
C THR A 525 28.99 -19.07 -16.18
N MET A 526 28.36 -19.69 -15.18
CA MET A 526 29.04 -20.56 -14.23
C MET A 526 28.76 -22.03 -14.56
N ASN A 527 29.82 -22.79 -14.83
CA ASN A 527 29.72 -24.22 -15.12
C ASN A 527 30.10 -25.04 -13.89
N HIS A 528 29.35 -26.12 -13.65
CA HIS A 528 29.69 -27.10 -12.62
C HIS A 528 30.27 -28.37 -13.26
N HIS A 529 31.39 -28.85 -12.71
CA HIS A 529 32.05 -30.07 -13.15
C HIS A 529 32.14 -31.06 -11.98
N CYS A 530 31.44 -32.18 -12.09
CA CYS A 530 31.51 -33.26 -11.11
C CYS A 530 32.55 -34.29 -11.54
N VAL A 531 33.45 -34.66 -10.62
CA VAL A 531 34.46 -35.70 -10.83
C VAL A 531 34.25 -36.81 -9.81
N THR A 532 33.96 -38.02 -10.29
CA THR A 532 33.76 -39.20 -9.45
C THR A 532 34.97 -40.13 -9.49
N PHE A 533 35.44 -40.54 -8.31
CA PHE A 533 36.58 -41.44 -8.17
C PHE A 533 36.09 -42.82 -7.75
N SER A 534 36.41 -43.85 -8.54
CA SER A 534 36.03 -45.25 -8.24
C SER A 534 36.97 -45.94 -7.26
N ARG A 535 38.14 -45.34 -6.97
CA ARG A 535 39.17 -45.88 -6.05
C ARG A 535 39.58 -44.83 -5.01
N PRO A 536 40.00 -45.24 -3.80
CA PRO A 536 40.58 -44.32 -2.83
C PRO A 536 41.81 -43.61 -3.42
N LEU A 537 41.95 -42.32 -3.12
CA LEU A 537 43.03 -41.48 -3.63
C LEU A 537 44.23 -41.47 -2.67
N ASP A 538 45.43 -41.24 -3.20
CA ASP A 538 46.57 -40.90 -2.36
C ASP A 538 46.48 -39.43 -1.90
N ARG A 539 46.60 -39.20 -0.59
CA ARG A 539 46.40 -37.87 0.00
C ARG A 539 47.45 -36.87 -0.46
N LEU A 540 48.72 -37.26 -0.51
CA LEU A 540 49.81 -36.35 -0.83
C LEU A 540 49.75 -35.95 -2.32
N GLN A 541 49.48 -36.91 -3.20
CA GLN A 541 49.31 -36.66 -4.63
C GLN A 541 48.08 -35.80 -4.90
N PHE A 542 46.93 -36.09 -4.25
CA PHE A 542 45.74 -35.27 -4.41
C PHE A 542 45.98 -33.83 -3.97
N MET A 543 46.60 -33.61 -2.80
CA MET A 543 46.93 -32.27 -2.33
C MET A 543 47.93 -31.55 -3.24
N ALA A 544 48.91 -32.27 -3.81
CA ALA A 544 49.83 -31.69 -4.79
C ALA A 544 49.07 -31.21 -6.05
N ARG A 545 48.15 -32.02 -6.59
CA ARG A 545 47.32 -31.64 -7.75
C ARG A 545 46.39 -30.48 -7.45
N CYS A 546 45.79 -30.41 -6.26
CA CYS A 546 44.99 -29.25 -5.87
C CYS A 546 45.82 -27.96 -5.82
N LYS A 547 47.10 -28.03 -5.42
CA LYS A 547 48.01 -26.88 -5.42
C LYS A 547 48.44 -26.44 -6.82
N GLU A 548 48.37 -27.33 -7.81
CA GLU A 548 48.66 -27.01 -9.22
C GLU A 548 47.51 -26.27 -9.93
N LEU A 549 46.34 -26.16 -9.28
CA LEU A 549 45.23 -25.38 -9.83
C LEU A 549 45.65 -23.91 -9.96
N LYS A 550 45.60 -23.41 -11.20
CA LYS A 550 46.15 -22.09 -11.58
C LYS A 550 45.43 -20.94 -10.86
N PRO A 551 46.10 -19.79 -10.67
CA PRO A 551 45.46 -18.58 -10.19
C PRO A 551 44.36 -18.10 -11.16
N LEU A 552 43.44 -17.29 -10.64
CA LEU A 552 42.35 -16.69 -11.40
C LEU A 552 42.90 -15.83 -12.56
N ARG A 553 42.27 -15.94 -13.71
CA ARG A 553 42.53 -15.10 -14.89
C ARG A 553 41.59 -13.89 -14.88
N PRO A 554 42.05 -12.71 -15.32
CA PRO A 554 41.20 -11.54 -15.46
C PRO A 554 40.19 -11.72 -16.62
N ASP A 555 39.36 -10.70 -16.85
CA ASP A 555 38.40 -10.61 -17.97
C ASP A 555 39.00 -11.17 -19.28
N PRO A 556 38.33 -12.12 -19.98
CA PRO A 556 36.92 -12.50 -19.90
C PRO A 556 36.58 -13.61 -18.87
N PHE A 557 37.37 -13.77 -17.80
CA PHE A 557 37.11 -14.69 -16.67
C PHE A 557 36.92 -16.17 -17.08
N CYS A 558 37.48 -16.58 -18.21
CA CYS A 558 37.28 -17.91 -18.79
C CYS A 558 38.27 -18.94 -18.22
N GLY A 559 37.73 -20.06 -17.72
CA GLY A 559 38.51 -21.18 -17.19
C GLY A 559 38.94 -21.02 -15.72
N ASN A 560 38.36 -20.06 -15.01
CA ASN A 560 38.58 -19.85 -13.58
C ASN A 560 37.81 -20.87 -12.74
N ILE A 561 38.43 -21.33 -11.66
CA ILE A 561 37.83 -22.23 -10.68
C ILE A 561 37.59 -21.44 -9.40
N TYR A 562 36.31 -21.17 -9.09
CA TYR A 562 35.91 -20.33 -7.96
C TYR A 562 35.54 -21.12 -6.72
N HIS A 563 35.03 -22.33 -6.90
CA HIS A 563 34.61 -23.18 -5.80
C HIS A 563 34.92 -24.65 -6.10
N ILE A 564 35.46 -25.35 -5.12
CA ILE A 564 35.70 -26.79 -5.15
C ILE A 564 35.13 -27.33 -3.86
N CYS A 565 34.24 -28.29 -3.95
CA CYS A 565 33.75 -29.04 -2.82
C CYS A 565 33.70 -30.52 -3.16
N GLY A 566 33.76 -31.37 -2.13
CA GLY A 566 33.61 -32.80 -2.38
C GLY A 566 33.87 -33.69 -1.19
N ARG A 567 33.58 -34.98 -1.37
CA ARG A 567 33.89 -36.03 -0.42
C ARG A 567 34.93 -36.96 -1.01
N VAL A 568 36.10 -37.01 -0.39
CA VAL A 568 37.21 -37.84 -0.86
C VAL A 568 37.53 -38.93 0.17
N LYS A 569 37.72 -40.15 -0.32
CA LYS A 569 38.23 -41.28 0.48
C LYS A 569 39.71 -41.48 0.16
N PHE A 570 40.58 -41.41 1.17
CA PHE A 570 42.02 -41.60 0.99
C PHE A 570 42.47 -43.03 1.29
N SER A 571 43.53 -43.49 0.62
CA SER A 571 44.21 -44.75 0.93
C SER A 571 44.87 -44.68 2.33
N GLY A 572 44.64 -45.70 3.17
CA GLY A 572 45.28 -45.83 4.49
C GLY A 572 44.56 -45.17 5.68
N LYS A 573 43.45 -44.44 5.48
CA LYS A 573 42.59 -43.93 6.56
C LYS A 573 41.11 -44.05 6.19
N HIS A 574 40.28 -44.57 7.11
CA HIS A 574 38.82 -44.69 6.91
C HIS A 574 38.04 -43.35 6.98
N TYR A 575 38.72 -42.21 7.11
CA TYR A 575 38.06 -40.91 7.22
C TYR A 575 37.74 -40.33 5.83
N LEU A 576 36.48 -39.96 5.65
CA LEU A 576 36.04 -39.09 4.55
C LEU A 576 36.48 -37.67 4.86
N LEU A 577 37.14 -37.02 3.90
CA LEU A 577 37.49 -35.60 4.00
C LEU A 577 36.48 -34.82 3.16
N SER A 578 35.79 -33.87 3.80
CA SER A 578 35.04 -32.82 3.11
C SER A 578 36.03 -31.73 2.72
N VAL A 579 36.20 -31.54 1.41
CA VAL A 579 36.99 -30.44 0.83
C VAL A 579 36.08 -29.25 0.64
#